data_AF-A0A8S3EAM4-F1
#
_entry.id   AF-A0A8S3EAM4-F1
#
_cell.length_a   1.000
_cell.length_b   1.000
_cell.length_c   1.000
_cell.angle_alpha   90.00
_cell.angle_beta   90.00
_cell.angle_gamma   90.00
#
_symmetry.space_group_name_H-M   'P 1'
#
loop_
_entity.id
_entity.type
_entity.pdbx_description
1 polymer ?
#
loop_
_entity_poly.entity_id
_entity_poly.type
_entity_poly.pdbx_seq_one_letter_code
_entity_poly.pdbx_strand_id
1 'polypeptide(L)' 'MRIKILGGATAPPCPNGGPPMNTKSNRVKVIKTPGGKLTYQYVKKRGTVPKCGDCKIELPG' A
#
# COMPACT_ATOMS: atom_id res chain seq x y z
N MET A 1 -4.91 19.92 2.08
CA MET A 1 -3.88 19.45 3.03
C MET A 1 -3.15 18.23 2.45
N ARG A 2 -1.82 18.27 2.31
CA ARG A 2 -1.02 17.18 1.73
C ARG A 2 -0.47 16.32 2.86
N ILE A 3 -1.02 15.12 3.06
CA ILE A 3 -0.60 14.17 4.11
C ILE A 3 0.86 13.79 3.83
N LYS A 4 1.77 14.14 4.75
CA LYS A 4 3.19 13.79 4.64
C LYS A 4 3.34 12.30 4.93
N ILE A 5 3.35 11.49 3.88
CA ILE A 5 3.72 10.07 3.93
C ILE A 5 5.18 9.96 4.35
N LEU A 6 5.44 9.44 5.54
CA LEU A 6 6.80 9.06 5.91
C LEU A 6 7.08 7.72 5.25
N GLY A 7 7.91 7.76 4.21
CA GLY A 7 8.41 6.55 3.57
C GLY A 7 9.12 5.69 4.62
N GLY A 8 8.55 4.52 4.91
CA GLY A 8 9.11 3.59 5.88
C GLY A 8 8.27 2.33 5.89
N ALA A 9 8.81 1.26 5.29
CA ALA A 9 8.21 -0.05 5.22
C ALA A 9 8.30 -0.79 6.56
N THR A 10 7.79 -0.20 7.64
CA THR A 10 7.59 -0.92 8.89
C THR A 10 6.36 -1.78 8.73
N ALA A 11 6.55 -3.06 8.43
CA ALA A 11 5.46 -4.02 8.46
C ALA A 11 4.82 -3.98 9.86
N PRO A 12 3.47 -3.93 9.95
CA PRO A 12 2.82 -3.79 11.24
C PRO A 12 3.13 -5.06 12.06
N PRO A 13 3.38 -4.95 13.38
CA PRO A 13 3.53 -6.13 14.21
C PRO A 13 2.26 -6.99 14.04
N CYS A 14 2.46 -8.26 13.68
CA CYS A 14 1.35 -9.21 13.62
C CYS A 14 0.66 -9.26 14.99
N PRO A 15 -0.68 -9.34 15.07
CA PRO A 15 -1.41 -9.35 16.35
C PRO A 15 -1.02 -10.51 17.29
N ASN A 16 -0.27 -11.50 16.77
CA ASN A 16 0.20 -12.69 17.50
C ASN A 16 1.70 -12.67 17.82
N GLY A 17 2.40 -11.53 17.71
CA GLY A 17 3.82 -11.42 18.12
C GLY A 17 4.85 -12.15 17.24
N GLY A 18 4.43 -12.75 16.13
CA GLY A 18 5.31 -13.38 15.14
C GLY A 18 5.99 -12.38 14.18
N PRO A 19 7.07 -12.80 13.47
CA PRO A 19 7.75 -11.93 12.52
C PRO A 19 6.79 -11.48 11.42
N PRO A 20 6.77 -10.18 11.08
CA PRO A 20 5.84 -9.68 10.09
C PRO A 20 6.20 -10.20 8.70
N MET A 21 5.28 -10.92 8.07
CA MET A 21 5.50 -11.45 6.73
C MET A 21 5.45 -10.32 5.71
N ASN A 22 6.55 -10.14 4.97
CA ASN A 22 6.67 -9.14 3.89
C ASN A 22 5.97 -9.63 2.61
N THR A 23 4.67 -9.91 2.70
CA THR A 23 3.86 -10.26 1.54
C THR A 23 3.40 -9.01 0.81
N LYS A 24 3.21 -9.09 -0.52
CA LYS A 24 2.78 -7.93 -1.35
C LYS A 24 1.45 -7.32 -0.89
N SER A 25 0.62 -8.09 -0.18
CA SER A 25 -0.65 -7.67 0.44
C SER A 25 -0.50 -6.95 1.77
N ASN A 26 0.61 -7.13 2.50
CA ASN A 26 0.82 -6.58 3.84
C ASN A 26 1.69 -5.32 3.83
N ARG A 27 1.72 -4.59 2.71
CA ARG A 27 2.46 -3.33 2.61
C ARG A 27 1.65 -2.22 3.29
N VAL A 28 2.23 -1.61 4.32
CA VAL A 28 1.63 -0.47 5.02
C VAL A 28 2.46 0.80 4.82
N LYS A 29 1.80 1.95 4.88
CA LYS A 29 2.45 3.26 4.95
C LYS A 29 2.13 3.92 6.28
N VAL A 30 3.14 4.49 6.91
CA VAL A 30 2.96 5.32 8.11
C VAL A 30 2.65 6.75 7.66
N ILE A 31 1.44 7.20 7.95
CA ILE A 31 1.01 8.57 7.66
C ILE A 31 1.01 9.40 8.94
N LYS A 32 1.54 10.63 8.85
CA LYS A 32 1.25 11.66 9.84
C LYS A 32 -0.08 12.30 9.47
N THR A 33 -1.09 12.02 10.29
CA THR A 33 -2.37 12.71 10.19
C THR A 33 -2.20 14.19 10.57
N PRO A 34 -3.02 15.11 10.02
CA PRO A 34 -2.93 16.53 10.36
C PRO A 34 -3.17 16.82 11.85
N GLY A 35 -3.80 15.89 12.59
CA GLY A 35 -3.93 15.94 14.05
C GLY A 35 -2.72 15.44 14.83
N GLY A 36 -1.55 15.26 14.19
CA GLY A 36 -0.30 14.86 14.84
C GLY A 36 -0.18 13.38 15.20
N LYS A 37 -1.17 12.54 14.86
CA LYS A 37 -1.14 11.09 15.14
C LYS A 37 -0.49 10.31 13.99
N LEU A 38 0.29 9.30 14.32
CA LEU A 38 0.81 8.33 13.36
C LEU A 38 -0.24 7.24 13.14
N THR A 39 -0.66 7.04 11.89
CA THR A 39 -1.63 5.99 11.54
C THR A 39 -1.06 5.09 10.45
N TYR A 40 -1.33 3.79 10.53
CA TYR A 40 -1.00 2.82 9.51
C TYR A 40 -2.12 2.77 8.46
N GLN A 41 -1.77 2.97 7.20
CA GLN A 41 -2.67 2.67 6.09
C GLN A 41 -2.18 1.45 5.32
N TYR A 42 -3.04 0.44 5.20
CA TYR A 42 -2.84 -0.70 4.33
C TYR A 42 -2.92 -0.26 2.86
N VAL A 43 -1.87 -0.57 2.10
CA VAL A 43 -1.79 -0.26 0.68
C VAL A 43 -2.38 -1.43 -0.10
N LYS A 44 -3.47 -1.18 -0.83
CA LYS A 44 -4.03 -2.16 -1.77
C LYS A 44 -3.02 -2.46 -2.88
N LYS A 45 -3.07 -3.68 -3.42
CA LYS A 45 -2.26 -4.07 -4.59
C LYS A 45 -2.58 -3.14 -5.76
N ARG A 46 -1.57 -2.83 -6.58
CA ARG A 46 -1.79 -2.05 -7.82
C ARG A 46 -2.62 -2.89 -8.77
N GLY A 47 -3.73 -2.35 -9.24
CA GLY A 47 -4.52 -2.96 -10.31
C GLY A 47 -3.73 -2.95 -11.62
N THR A 48 -3.89 -4.00 -12.42
CA THR A 48 -3.38 -4.03 -13.78
C THR A 48 -4.37 -3.29 -14.70
N VAL A 49 -3.87 -2.49 -15.64
CA VAL A 49 -4.69 -1.87 -16.68
C VAL A 49 -5.34 -2.97 -17.53
N PRO A 50 -6.63 -2.87 -17.88
CA PRO A 50 -7.27 -3.85 -18.77
C PRO A 50 -6.55 -3.88 -20.12
N LYS A 51 -6.11 -5.06 -20.53
CA LYS A 51 -5.43 -5.28 -21.80
C LYS A 51 -6.40 -5.90 -22.80
N CYS A 52 -6.28 -5.54 -24.08
CA CYS A 52 -6.98 -6.22 -25.16
C CYS A 52 -6.52 -7.69 -25.24
N GLY A 53 -7.46 -8.64 -25.35
CA GLY A 53 -7.19 -10.09 -25.34
C GLY A 53 -6.31 -10.58 -26.48
N ASP A 54 -6.45 -9.99 -27.67
CA ASP A 54 -5.75 -10.43 -28.88
C ASP A 54 -4.51 -9.57 -29.15
N CYS A 55 -4.64 -8.24 -29.06
CA CYS A 55 -3.55 -7.31 -29.38
C CYS A 55 -2.59 -7.08 -28.21
N LYS A 56 -2.97 -7.42 -26.97
CA LYS A 56 -2.21 -7.16 -25.72
C LYS A 56 -1.80 -5.70 -25.48
N ILE A 57 -2.38 -4.77 -26.25
CA ILE A 57 -2.20 -3.34 -26.10
C ILE A 57 -3.04 -2.88 -24.91
N GLU A 58 -2.48 -1.93 -24.15
CA GLU A 58 -3.18 -1.26 -23.07
C GLU A 58 -4.33 -0.44 -23.67
N LEU A 59 -5.57 -0.73 -23.28
CA LEU A 59 -6.71 0.02 -23.78
C LEU A 59 -6.65 1.44 -23.18
N PRO A 60 -6.57 2.49 -24.02
CA PRO A 60 -6.66 3.86 -23.53
C PRO A 60 -8.07 4.08 -22.97
N GLY A 61 -8.14 4.53 -21.72
CA GLY A 61 -9.37 4.94 -21.04
C GLY A 61 -9.61 6.43 -21.20
#